data_AF-A0A2S6CQ77-F1
#
_entry.id   AF-A0A2S6CQ77-F1
#
_cell.length_a   1.000
_cell.length_b   1.000
_cell.length_c   1.000
_cell.angle_alpha   90.00
_cell.angle_beta   90.00
_cell.angle_gamma   90.00
#
_symmetry.space_group_name_H-M   'P 1'
#
loop_
_entity.id
_entity.type
_entity.pdbx_description
1 polymer ?
#
loop_
_entity_poly.entity_id
_entity_poly.type
_entity_poly.pdbx_seq_one_letter_code
_entity_poly.pdbx_strand_id
1 'polypeptide(L)'
;MSEIKTKLVKVRMTEKEFDQLKYFSEITNQNMSEFVRNLIENRPPKIIKDLPISQFKILNSNLAKLGNYQVKLNRDFLNYIAQYPDNLISLEELLKVKENLENSRMNLLREISETKVILSEILKELR
;
A
#
# COMPACT_ATOMS: atom_id res chain seq x y z
N MET A 1 -38.96 -0.98 5.42
CA MET A 1 -37.89 -1.08 6.43
C MET A 1 -36.57 -1.24 5.70
N SER A 2 -35.61 -0.35 5.90
CA SER A 2 -34.29 -0.43 5.27
C SER A 2 -33.47 -1.54 5.92
N GLU A 3 -32.91 -2.45 5.12
CA GLU A 3 -31.97 -3.45 5.59
C GLU A 3 -30.75 -2.75 6.22
N ILE A 4 -30.52 -3.01 7.52
CA ILE A 4 -29.30 -2.59 8.19
C ILE A 4 -28.15 -3.40 7.58
N LYS A 5 -27.43 -2.81 6.63
CA LYS A 5 -26.22 -3.41 6.07
C LYS A 5 -25.14 -3.48 7.16
N THR A 6 -24.96 -4.66 7.74
CA THR A 6 -23.91 -4.92 8.72
C THR A 6 -22.54 -4.77 8.03
N LYS A 7 -21.84 -3.66 8.26
CA LYS A 7 -20.47 -3.47 7.79
C LYS A 7 -19.50 -4.15 8.76
N LEU A 8 -18.76 -5.14 8.27
CA LEU A 8 -17.70 -5.78 9.04
C LEU A 8 -16.44 -4.88 9.02
N VAL A 9 -15.92 -4.56 10.21
CA VAL A 9 -14.66 -3.83 10.36
C VAL A 9 -13.63 -4.81 10.93
N LYS A 10 -12.49 -4.95 10.24
CA LYS A 10 -11.34 -5.74 10.70
C LYS A 10 -10.22 -4.78 11.09
N VAL A 11 -9.74 -4.89 12.33
CA VAL A 11 -8.64 -4.06 12.85
C VAL A 11 -7.46 -4.97 13.16
N ARG A 12 -6.26 -4.56 12.75
CA ARG A 12 -5.01 -5.19 13.18
C ARG A 12 -4.46 -4.41 14.37
N MET A 13 -4.04 -5.13 15.39
CA MET A 13 -3.46 -4.58 16.61
C MET A 13 -2.39 -5.52 17.13
N THR A 14 -1.52 -5.01 17.98
CA THR A 14 -0.52 -5.80 18.71
C THR A 14 -1.17 -6.60 19.84
N GLU A 15 -0.49 -7.64 20.33
CA GLU A 15 -0.99 -8.46 21.44
C GLU A 15 -1.26 -7.62 22.69
N LYS A 16 -0.35 -6.69 23.02
CA LYS A 16 -0.50 -5.79 24.16
C LYS A 16 -1.76 -4.91 24.06
N GLU A 17 -2.07 -4.39 22.88
CA GLU A 17 -3.28 -3.59 22.65
C GLU A 17 -4.54 -4.45 22.76
N PHE A 18 -4.48 -5.69 22.27
CA PHE A 18 -5.59 -6.64 22.40
C PHE A 18 -5.88 -6.97 23.86
N ASP A 19 -4.86 -7.28 24.66
CA ASP A 19 -5.00 -7.61 26.08
C ASP A 19 -5.59 -6.43 26.88
N GLN A 20 -5.17 -5.21 26.58
CA GLN A 20 -5.74 -4.01 27.18
C GLN A 20 -7.23 -3.86 26.86
N LEU A 21 -7.60 -3.96 25.59
CA LEU A 21 -9.01 -3.86 25.18
C LEU A 21 -9.87 -4.95 25.82
N LYS A 22 -9.31 -6.16 25.94
CA LYS A 22 -9.99 -7.30 26.55
C LYS A 22 -10.25 -7.03 28.02
N TYR A 23 -9.23 -6.61 28.75
CA TYR A 23 -9.33 -6.23 30.16
C TYR A 23 -10.39 -5.15 30.40
N PHE A 24 -10.41 -4.09 29.57
CA PHE A 24 -11.42 -3.04 29.71
C PHE A 24 -12.84 -3.52 29.38
N SER A 25 -13.00 -4.38 28.36
CA SER A 25 -14.31 -4.95 28.04
C SER A 25 -14.87 -5.82 29.16
N GLU A 26 -14.00 -6.56 29.85
CA GLU A 26 -14.37 -7.38 31.00
C GLU A 26 -14.79 -6.52 32.20
N ILE A 27 -14.06 -5.44 32.49
CA ILE A 27 -14.42 -4.50 33.57
C ILE A 27 -15.76 -3.81 33.31
N THR A 28 -16.04 -3.43 32.06
CA THR A 28 -17.30 -2.79 31.70
C THR A 28 -18.44 -3.79 31.50
N ASN A 29 -18.20 -5.09 31.69
CA ASN A 29 -19.13 -6.18 31.47
C ASN A 29 -19.78 -6.13 30.07
N GLN A 30 -18.97 -5.81 29.06
CA GLN A 30 -19.37 -5.70 27.67
C GLN A 30 -18.62 -6.72 26.83
N ASN A 31 -19.26 -7.22 25.77
CA ASN A 31 -18.51 -7.96 24.77
C ASN A 31 -17.52 -7.01 24.06
N MET A 32 -16.37 -7.54 23.63
CA MET A 32 -15.30 -6.77 23.01
C MET A 32 -15.78 -5.90 21.83
N SER A 33 -16.66 -6.43 20.99
CA SER A 33 -17.19 -5.73 19.82
C SER A 33 -18.06 -4.53 20.19
N GLU A 34 -18.87 -4.67 21.24
CA GLU A 34 -19.76 -3.64 21.77
C GLU A 34 -18.98 -2.59 22.53
N PHE A 35 -17.99 -2.99 23.32
CA PHE A 35 -17.05 -2.07 23.96
C PHE A 35 -16.33 -1.20 22.94
N VAL A 36 -15.77 -1.80 21.88
CA VAL A 36 -15.08 -1.06 20.80
C VAL A 36 -16.07 -0.17 20.03
N ARG A 37 -17.30 -0.64 19.77
CA ARG A 37 -18.33 0.18 19.10
C ARG A 37 -18.67 1.42 19.93
N ASN A 38 -18.93 1.26 21.22
CA ASN A 38 -19.21 2.37 22.14
C ASN A 38 -18.04 3.35 22.21
N LEU A 39 -16.80 2.84 22.17
CA LEU A 39 -15.60 3.67 22.19
C LEU A 39 -15.43 4.49 20.90
N ILE A 40 -15.84 3.93 19.75
CA ILE A 40 -15.83 4.63 18.46
C ILE A 40 -16.98 5.63 18.36
N GLU A 41 -18.20 5.25 18.78
CA GLU A 41 -19.39 6.11 18.72
C GLU A 41 -19.26 7.35 19.61
N ASN A 42 -18.63 7.21 20.78
CA ASN A 42 -18.42 8.31 21.72
C ASN A 42 -17.18 9.17 21.43
N ARG A 43 -16.38 8.82 20.42
CA ARG A 43 -15.25 9.65 19.99
C ARG A 43 -15.65 10.49 18.78
N PRO A 44 -15.56 11.83 18.85
CA PRO A 44 -15.72 12.64 17.66
C PRO A 44 -14.67 12.19 16.62
N PRO A 45 -15.06 12.03 15.35
CA PRO A 45 -14.09 11.67 14.31
C PRO A 45 -12.98 12.72 14.30
N LYS A 46 -11.73 12.27 14.40
CA LYS A 46 -10.58 13.14 14.13
C LYS A 46 -10.60 13.47 12.64
N ILE A 47 -11.23 14.58 12.30
CA ILE A 47 -11.14 15.16 10.96
C ILE A 47 -9.79 15.83 10.89
N ILE A 48 -8.86 15.20 10.16
CA ILE A 48 -7.60 15.85 9.78
C ILE A 48 -7.98 16.85 8.68
N LYS A 49 -8.29 18.09 9.10
CA LYS A 49 -8.82 19.14 8.21
C LYS A 49 -7.89 19.47 7.05
N ASP A 50 -6.59 19.33 7.28
CA ASP A 50 -5.55 19.66 6.31
C ASP A 50 -4.95 18.42 5.65
N LEU A 51 -5.61 17.26 5.71
CA LEU A 51 -5.10 16.06 5.05
C LEU A 51 -4.93 16.37 3.55
N PRO A 52 -3.72 16.25 2.98
CA PRO A 52 -3.49 16.63 1.61
C PRO A 52 -4.04 15.52 0.71
N ILE A 53 -5.36 15.52 0.50
CA ILE A 53 -6.10 14.53 -0.30
C ILE A 53 -5.49 14.42 -1.70
N SER A 54 -4.98 15.54 -2.23
CA SER A 54 -4.20 15.59 -3.47
C SER A 54 -2.95 14.73 -3.39
N GLN A 55 -2.13 14.87 -2.34
CA GLN A 55 -0.93 14.07 -2.14
C GLN A 55 -1.24 12.58 -1.97
N PHE A 56 -2.32 12.21 -1.26
CA PHE A 56 -2.76 10.82 -1.17
C PHE A 56 -3.18 10.23 -2.53
N LYS A 57 -3.89 11.01 -3.36
CA LYS A 57 -4.25 10.59 -4.72
C LYS A 57 -3.00 10.41 -5.60
N ILE A 58 -2.02 11.31 -5.48
CA ILE A 58 -0.75 11.20 -6.21
C ILE A 58 0.03 9.97 -5.73
N LEU A 59 0.11 9.75 -4.42
CA LEU A 59 0.75 8.56 -3.83
C LEU A 59 0.12 7.27 -4.35
N ASN A 60 -1.21 7.18 -4.35
CA ASN A 60 -1.93 6.01 -4.85
C ASN A 60 -1.70 5.78 -6.35
N SER A 61 -1.65 6.85 -7.15
CA SER A 61 -1.32 6.80 -8.58
C SER A 61 0.10 6.28 -8.81
N ASN A 62 1.08 6.80 -8.05
CA ASN A 62 2.48 6.37 -8.17
C ASN A 62 2.66 4.91 -7.72
N LEU A 63 1.96 4.46 -6.67
CA LEU A 63 1.97 3.06 -6.26
C LEU A 63 1.39 2.14 -7.35
N ALA A 64 0.31 2.54 -8.01
CA ALA A 64 -0.25 1.80 -9.15
C ALA A 64 0.73 1.73 -10.33
N LYS A 65 1.41 2.84 -10.66
CA LYS A 65 2.46 2.87 -11.69
C LYS A 65 3.62 1.93 -11.35
N LEU A 66 4.09 1.94 -10.11
CA LEU A 66 5.16 1.04 -9.64
C LEU A 66 4.77 -0.44 -9.81
N GLY A 67 3.54 -0.80 -9.42
CA GLY A 67 3.02 -2.15 -9.63
C GLY A 67 2.99 -2.55 -11.11
N ASN A 68 2.55 -1.64 -11.98
CA ASN A 68 2.52 -1.87 -13.42
C ASN A 68 3.93 -2.03 -14.02
N TYR A 69 4.90 -1.21 -13.59
CA TYR A 69 6.30 -1.35 -14.02
C TYR A 69 6.90 -2.69 -13.56
N GLN A 70 6.62 -3.13 -12.33
CA GLN A 70 7.06 -4.42 -11.84
C GLN A 70 6.48 -5.58 -12.67
N VAL A 71 5.18 -5.53 -12.99
CA VAL A 71 4.54 -6.54 -13.85
C VAL A 71 5.15 -6.54 -15.25
N LYS A 72 5.42 -5.37 -15.83
CA LYS A 72 6.07 -5.24 -17.14
C LYS A 72 7.47 -5.84 -17.13
N LEU A 73 8.30 -5.49 -16.14
CA LEU A 73 9.64 -6.05 -15.97
C LEU A 73 9.62 -7.58 -15.87
N ASN A 74 8.72 -8.12 -15.04
CA ASN A 74 8.58 -9.57 -14.90
C ASN A 74 8.16 -10.24 -16.21
N ARG A 75 7.21 -9.64 -16.94
CA ARG A 75 6.76 -10.15 -18.24
C ARG A 75 7.88 -10.11 -19.29
N ASP A 76 8.58 -9.00 -19.39
CA ASP A 76 9.67 -8.82 -20.36
C ASP A 76 10.81 -9.81 -20.07
N PHE A 77 11.12 -10.06 -18.79
CA PHE A 77 12.10 -11.06 -18.37
C PHE A 77 11.66 -12.49 -18.70
N LEU A 78 10.40 -12.86 -18.43
CA LEU A 78 9.89 -14.19 -18.76
C LEU A 78 9.83 -14.43 -20.27
N ASN A 79 9.42 -13.43 -21.04
CA ASN A 79 9.43 -13.49 -22.51
C ASN A 79 10.86 -13.66 -23.05
N TYR A 80 11.83 -12.97 -22.46
CA TYR A 80 13.23 -13.12 -22.80
C TYR A 80 13.73 -14.55 -22.58
N ILE A 81 13.44 -15.15 -21.41
CA ILE A 81 13.79 -16.55 -21.14
C ILE A 81 13.12 -17.52 -22.14
N ALA A 82 11.84 -17.28 -22.46
CA ALA A 82 11.07 -18.15 -23.34
C ALA A 82 11.50 -18.09 -24.82
N GLN A 83 12.06 -16.96 -25.28
CA GLN A 83 12.48 -16.78 -26.68
C GLN A 83 13.84 -17.41 -27.00
N TYR A 84 14.65 -17.74 -25.99
CA TYR A 84 16.00 -18.26 -26.19
C TYR A 84 16.26 -19.50 -25.32
N PRO A 85 15.57 -20.63 -25.59
CA PRO A 85 15.73 -21.86 -24.82
C PRO A 85 17.14 -22.48 -24.92
N ASP A 86 17.86 -22.21 -26.01
CA ASP A 86 19.17 -22.82 -26.33
C ASP A 86 20.37 -21.85 -26.23
N ASN A 87 20.23 -20.70 -25.54
CA ASN A 87 21.31 -19.72 -25.28
C ASN A 87 22.03 -19.09 -26.49
N LEU A 88 21.56 -19.26 -27.73
CA LEU A 88 22.12 -18.58 -28.90
C LEU A 88 21.43 -17.23 -29.12
N ILE A 89 21.86 -16.22 -28.34
CA ILE A 89 21.44 -14.82 -28.48
C ILE A 89 22.54 -14.04 -29.18
N SER A 90 22.19 -13.21 -30.16
CA SER A 90 23.14 -12.28 -30.77
C SER A 90 23.55 -11.18 -29.78
N LEU A 91 24.81 -10.74 -29.83
CA LEU A 91 25.30 -9.66 -28.94
C LEU A 91 24.44 -8.38 -29.06
N GLU A 92 23.96 -8.06 -30.26
CA GLU A 92 23.07 -6.92 -30.51
C GLU A 92 21.73 -7.03 -29.77
N GLU A 93 21.08 -8.20 -29.79
CA GLU A 93 19.84 -8.43 -29.05
C GLU A 93 20.07 -8.36 -27.54
N LEU A 94 21.20 -8.87 -27.06
CA LEU A 94 21.56 -8.83 -25.65
C LEU A 94 21.80 -7.39 -25.16
N LEU A 95 22.47 -6.57 -25.97
CA LEU A 95 22.66 -5.13 -25.71
C LEU A 95 21.33 -4.38 -25.69
N LYS A 96 20.41 -4.68 -26.62
CA LYS A 96 19.08 -4.06 -26.68
C LYS A 96 18.22 -4.40 -25.46
N VAL A 97 18.26 -5.65 -25.01
CA VAL A 97 17.55 -6.09 -23.79
C VAL A 97 18.14 -5.41 -22.56
N LYS A 98 19.47 -5.32 -22.46
CA LYS A 98 20.16 -4.61 -21.38
C LYS A 98 19.74 -3.13 -21.31
N GLU A 99 19.73 -2.43 -22.44
CA GLU A 99 19.34 -1.01 -22.51
C GLU A 99 17.88 -0.81 -22.07
N ASN A 100 16.97 -1.67 -22.50
CA ASN A 100 15.56 -1.63 -22.08
C ASN A 100 15.39 -1.86 -20.57
N LEU A 101 16.17 -2.77 -19.99
CA LEU A 101 16.18 -3.02 -18.55
C LEU A 101 16.76 -1.84 -17.77
N GLU A 102 17.85 -1.23 -18.24
CA GLU A 102 18.44 -0.03 -17.62
C GLU A 102 17.46 1.15 -17.64
N ASN A 103 16.79 1.39 -18.76
CA ASN A 103 15.77 2.43 -18.88
C ASN A 103 14.58 2.18 -17.95
N SER A 104 14.13 0.93 -17.86
CA SER A 104 13.03 0.54 -16.97
C SER A 104 13.42 0.69 -15.49
N ARG A 105 14.66 0.35 -15.13
CA ARG A 105 15.23 0.56 -13.79
C ARG A 105 15.32 2.05 -13.44
N MET A 106 15.79 2.89 -14.35
CA MET A 106 15.87 4.34 -14.13
C MET A 106 14.51 4.98 -13.89
N ASN A 107 13.49 4.59 -14.67
CA ASN A 107 12.12 5.04 -14.47
C ASN A 107 11.57 4.60 -13.11
N LEU A 108 11.82 3.35 -12.72
CA LEU A 108 11.38 2.82 -11.42
C LEU A 108 12.04 3.54 -10.24
N LEU A 109 13.35 3.84 -10.33
CA LEU A 109 14.06 4.61 -9.30
C LEU A 109 13.50 6.03 -9.15
N ARG A 110 13.14 6.68 -10.26
CA ARG A 110 12.52 8.01 -10.24
C ARG A 110 11.18 8.00 -9.50
N GLU A 111 10.29 7.07 -9.85
CA GLU A 111 8.97 6.95 -9.21
C GLU A 111 9.10 6.63 -7.70
N ILE A 112 10.05 5.77 -7.31
CA ILE A 112 10.36 5.52 -5.88
C ILE A 112 10.78 6.81 -5.16
N SER A 113 11.64 7.62 -5.79
CA SER A 113 12.09 8.89 -5.21
C SER A 113 10.93 9.86 -5.00
N GLU A 114 10.05 10.02 -6.00
CA GLU A 114 8.85 10.87 -5.90
C GLU A 114 7.91 10.41 -4.78
N THR A 115 7.64 9.09 -4.71
CA THR A 115 6.85 8.49 -3.63
C THR A 115 7.44 8.78 -2.25
N LYS A 116 8.77 8.71 -2.09
CA LYS A 116 9.46 9.00 -0.82
C LYS A 116 9.29 10.46 -0.38
N VAL A 117 9.34 11.42 -1.30
CA VAL A 117 9.13 12.84 -0.99
C VAL A 117 7.70 13.06 -0.48
N ILE A 118 6.71 12.54 -1.20
CA ILE A 118 5.29 12.68 -0.83
C ILE A 118 5.00 12.06 0.54
N LEU A 119 5.51 10.85 0.80
CA LEU A 119 5.39 10.20 2.11
C LEU A 119 6.01 11.03 3.24
N SER A 120 7.15 11.67 2.97
CA SER A 120 7.83 12.51 3.96
C SER A 120 7.04 13.78 4.29
N GLU A 121 6.33 14.36 3.31
CA GLU A 121 5.43 15.50 3.52
C GLU A 121 4.21 15.10 4.35
N ILE A 122 3.52 14.01 3.99
CA ILE A 122 2.38 13.49 4.74
C ILE A 122 2.77 13.18 6.20
N LEU A 123 3.94 12.57 6.42
CA LEU A 123 4.40 12.23 7.77
C LEU A 123 4.77 13.44 8.63
N LYS A 124 5.15 14.58 8.03
CA LYS A 124 5.40 15.83 8.77
C LYS A 124 4.11 16.40 9.35
N GLU A 125 3.00 16.30 8.63
CA GLU A 125 1.70 16.83 9.07
C GLU A 125 1.01 15.93 10.10
N LEU A 126 1.44 14.68 10.23
CA LEU A 126 0.93 13.74 11.24
C LEU A 126 1.66 13.82 12.59
N ARG A 127 2.79 14.55 12.67
CA ARG A 127 3.56 14.80 13.90
C ARG A 127 3.14 16.10 14.56
#